data_AF-A0AAD1IPM3-F1
#
_entry.id   AF-A0AAD1IPM3-F1
#
_cell.length_a   1.000
_cell.length_b   1.000
_cell.length_c   1.000
_cell.angle_alpha   90.00
_cell.angle_beta   90.00
_cell.angle_gamma   90.00
#
_symmetry.space_group_name_H-M   'P 1'
#
loop_
_entity.id
_entity.type
_entity.pdbx_description
1 polymer ?
#
loop_
_entity_poly.entity_id
_entity_poly.type
_entity_poly.pdbx_seq_one_letter_code
_entity_poly.pdbx_strand_id
1 'polypeptide(L)'
;MAGQTARALAQFVANNSNELRGGAGNDTTSGSIGEVNPELTESYAAALIPYLGAMVGDPRGTSDFEPLDPVNGAMPRTVAVFAALRTGEAAAQHLSTALAELVDDYESTFAQSAVADPASVQPRNVSLMRAARLLGAAKSSGFQSVGQYALDVGDVAAQLQYRLASGLINGPNSDISPQFFDGARLFSPNEVRGQLGESSWDEYTNQLSVFLSKSPRLTDAVTDFRATFMSSSQ
;
A
#
# COMPACT_ATOMS: atom_id res chain seq x y z
N MET A 1 -18.49 8.32 18.62
CA MET A 1 -17.50 8.91 19.58
C MET A 1 -16.09 8.35 19.42
N ALA A 2 -15.86 7.03 19.42
CA ALA A 2 -14.50 6.47 19.26
C ALA A 2 -13.77 6.99 18.00
N GLY A 3 -14.46 7.08 16.86
CA GLY A 3 -13.88 7.65 15.64
C GLY A 3 -13.54 9.13 15.72
N GLN A 4 -14.33 9.94 16.44
CA GLN A 4 -14.01 11.36 16.66
C GLN A 4 -12.76 11.53 17.51
N THR A 5 -12.62 10.72 18.57
CA THR A 5 -11.43 10.73 19.44
C THR A 5 -10.19 10.27 18.67
N ALA A 6 -10.30 9.17 17.92
CA ALA A 6 -9.20 8.68 17.09
C ALA A 6 -8.81 9.70 16.02
N ARG A 7 -9.78 10.40 15.42
CA ARG A 7 -9.50 11.48 14.46
C ARG A 7 -8.80 12.66 15.12
N ALA A 8 -9.23 13.09 16.30
CA ALA A 8 -8.58 14.16 17.05
C ALA A 8 -7.13 13.78 17.40
N LEU A 9 -6.90 12.52 17.82
CA LEU A 9 -5.56 11.99 18.05
C LEU A 9 -4.73 12.01 16.76
N ALA A 10 -5.27 11.54 15.64
CA ALA A 10 -4.58 11.54 14.35
C ALA A 10 -4.25 12.97 13.89
N GLN A 11 -5.16 13.92 14.11
CA GLN A 11 -4.91 15.35 13.84
C GLN A 11 -3.80 15.91 14.71
N PHE A 12 -3.79 15.57 16.01
CA PHE A 12 -2.73 15.94 16.93
C PHE A 12 -1.38 15.39 16.48
N VAL A 13 -1.28 14.09 16.18
CA VAL A 13 -0.03 13.47 15.69
C VAL A 13 0.42 14.12 14.38
N ALA A 14 -0.49 14.36 13.44
CA ALA A 14 -0.16 15.02 12.16
C ALA A 14 0.38 16.44 12.36
N ASN A 15 -0.25 17.24 13.22
CA ASN A 15 0.16 18.63 13.47
C ASN A 15 1.52 18.73 14.17
N ASN A 16 1.87 17.75 14.99
CA ASN A 16 3.12 17.74 15.77
C ASN A 16 4.18 16.78 15.19
N SER A 17 3.96 16.22 14.01
CA SER A 17 4.80 15.15 13.44
C SER A 17 6.29 15.52 13.36
N ASN A 18 6.62 16.77 13.04
CA ASN A 18 8.01 17.22 13.01
C ASN A 18 8.66 17.14 14.40
N GLU A 19 7.98 17.60 15.44
CA GLU A 19 8.47 17.55 16.82
C GLU A 19 8.57 16.11 17.30
N LEU A 20 7.54 15.30 17.03
CA LEU A 20 7.51 13.88 17.35
C LEU A 20 8.62 13.09 16.64
N ARG A 21 9.13 13.58 15.52
CA ARG A 21 10.25 12.96 14.79
C ARG A 21 11.63 13.48 15.20
N GLY A 22 11.71 14.32 16.25
CA GLY A 22 12.98 14.91 16.72
C GLY A 22 13.40 16.17 15.94
N GLY A 23 12.50 16.78 15.16
CA GLY A 23 12.77 17.96 14.34
C GLY A 23 12.50 19.31 15.01
N ALA A 24 12.29 19.34 16.32
CA ALA A 24 11.99 20.58 17.04
C ALA A 24 13.25 21.25 17.62
N GLY A 25 13.74 22.28 16.91
CA GLY A 25 14.71 23.26 17.44
C GLY A 25 16.18 22.99 17.10
N ASN A 26 17.03 24.01 17.34
CA ASN A 26 18.49 23.95 17.17
C ASN A 26 19.19 22.99 18.17
N ASP A 27 18.43 22.17 18.88
CA ASP A 27 18.92 21.26 19.91
C ASP A 27 18.88 19.83 19.37
N THR A 28 20.02 19.39 18.83
CA THR A 28 20.24 18.06 18.24
C THR A 28 20.25 16.93 19.26
N THR A 29 19.88 17.18 20.52
CA THR A 29 19.87 16.19 21.61
C THR A 29 18.49 15.56 21.87
N SER A 30 17.42 16.03 21.22
CA SER A 30 16.07 15.46 21.39
C SER A 30 15.80 14.39 20.33
N GLY A 31 15.93 13.11 20.70
CA GLY A 31 15.52 11.99 19.86
C GLY A 31 14.02 12.03 19.51
N SER A 32 13.61 11.24 18.53
CA SER A 32 12.21 11.06 18.15
C SER A 32 11.38 10.48 19.31
N ILE A 33 10.05 10.64 19.26
CA ILE A 33 9.13 10.11 20.28
C ILE A 33 9.25 8.59 20.41
N GLY A 34 9.52 7.86 19.32
CA GLY A 34 9.77 6.43 19.38
C GLY A 34 11.05 6.05 20.12
N GLU A 35 12.08 6.91 20.08
CA GLU A 35 13.33 6.69 20.81
C GLU A 35 13.21 7.11 22.29
N VAL A 36 12.52 8.22 22.55
CA VAL A 36 12.40 8.80 23.90
C VAL A 36 11.26 8.16 24.70
N ASN A 37 10.17 7.76 24.04
CA ASN A 37 9.00 7.16 24.65
C ASN A 37 8.32 6.14 23.69
N PRO A 38 8.89 4.93 23.56
CA PRO A 38 8.36 3.89 22.69
C PRO A 38 6.94 3.45 23.07
N GLU A 39 6.62 3.39 24.38
CA GLU A 39 5.29 3.00 24.87
C GLU A 39 4.19 3.96 24.42
N LEU A 40 4.47 5.28 24.44
CA LEU A 40 3.52 6.27 23.95
C LEU A 40 3.30 6.15 22.44
N THR A 41 4.37 5.90 21.69
CA THR A 41 4.30 5.70 20.24
C THR A 41 3.49 4.45 19.89
N GLU A 42 3.68 3.36 20.63
CA GLU A 42 2.90 2.13 20.50
C GLU A 42 1.44 2.34 20.88
N SER A 43 1.15 3.06 21.96
CA SER A 43 -0.23 3.41 22.35
C SER A 43 -0.94 4.23 21.27
N TYR A 44 -0.25 5.18 20.63
CA TYR A 44 -0.80 5.93 19.51
C TYR A 44 -1.03 5.03 18.29
N ALA A 45 -0.10 4.13 17.97
CA ALA A 45 -0.27 3.17 16.88
C ALA A 45 -1.48 2.26 17.13
N ALA A 46 -1.60 1.67 18.32
CA ALA A 46 -2.72 0.81 18.70
C ALA A 46 -4.07 1.54 18.60
N ALA A 47 -4.12 2.83 18.94
CA ALA A 47 -5.33 3.64 18.82
C ALA A 47 -5.70 3.99 17.37
N LEU A 48 -4.71 4.09 16.47
CA LEU A 48 -4.91 4.59 15.10
C LEU A 48 -4.95 3.49 14.03
N ILE A 49 -4.36 2.31 14.27
CA ILE A 49 -4.36 1.17 13.35
C ILE A 49 -5.77 0.79 12.84
N PRO A 50 -6.82 0.74 13.69
CA PRO A 50 -8.17 0.43 13.22
C PRO A 50 -8.75 1.45 12.22
N TYR A 51 -8.13 2.64 12.09
CA TYR A 51 -8.61 3.75 11.28
C TYR A 51 -7.78 4.01 10.02
N LEU A 52 -6.78 3.16 9.71
CA LEU A 52 -5.95 3.32 8.51
C LEU A 52 -6.78 3.32 7.22
N GLY A 53 -7.80 2.45 7.14
CA GLY A 53 -8.76 2.44 6.03
C GLY A 53 -9.51 3.78 5.91
N ALA A 54 -9.95 4.34 7.04
CA ALA A 54 -10.66 5.62 7.06
C ALA A 54 -9.80 6.79 6.59
N MET A 55 -8.50 6.79 6.90
CA MET A 55 -7.55 7.80 6.41
C MET A 55 -7.46 7.82 4.88
N VAL A 56 -7.66 6.69 4.21
CA VAL A 56 -7.70 6.58 2.74
C VAL A 56 -9.11 6.58 2.16
N GLY A 57 -10.13 6.91 2.96
CA GLY A 57 -11.51 7.04 2.49
C GLY A 57 -12.32 5.74 2.49
N ASP A 58 -11.94 4.76 3.30
CA ASP A 58 -12.77 3.60 3.62
C ASP A 58 -13.49 3.75 4.96
N PRO A 59 -14.81 4.03 4.97
CA PRO A 59 -15.55 4.25 6.21
C PRO A 59 -15.94 2.95 6.94
N ARG A 60 -15.59 1.78 6.40
CA ARG A 60 -15.95 0.47 6.98
C ARG A 60 -15.39 0.35 8.40
N GLY A 61 -16.28 0.16 9.39
CA GLY A 61 -15.89 -0.09 10.78
C GLY A 61 -15.42 1.14 11.57
N THR A 62 -15.46 2.35 10.99
CA THR A 62 -14.82 3.56 11.55
C THR A 62 -15.79 4.73 11.60
N SER A 63 -16.98 4.53 12.18
CA SER A 63 -17.99 5.60 12.31
C SER A 63 -17.39 6.86 12.92
N ASP A 64 -17.74 8.01 12.36
CA ASP A 64 -17.28 9.35 12.78
C ASP A 64 -15.78 9.64 12.59
N PHE A 65 -15.05 8.81 11.84
CA PHE A 65 -13.68 9.12 11.41
C PHE A 65 -13.70 9.62 9.96
N GLU A 66 -13.63 10.93 9.78
CA GLU A 66 -13.43 11.53 8.45
C GLU A 66 -11.95 11.46 8.05
N PRO A 67 -11.64 11.23 6.75
CA PRO A 67 -10.27 11.29 6.24
C PRO A 67 -9.56 12.59 6.64
N LEU A 68 -8.26 12.50 6.92
CA LEU A 68 -7.44 13.67 7.27
C LEU A 68 -7.13 14.53 6.05
N ASP A 69 -7.07 13.90 4.89
CA ASP A 69 -6.72 14.51 3.61
C ASP A 69 -7.84 14.25 2.58
N PRO A 70 -7.94 15.09 1.53
CA PRO A 70 -8.84 14.83 0.41
C PRO A 70 -8.60 13.46 -0.22
N VAL A 71 -9.68 12.78 -0.61
CA VAL A 71 -9.59 11.39 -1.11
C VAL A 71 -9.02 11.23 -2.54
N ASN A 72 -8.73 12.35 -3.21
CA ASN A 72 -8.33 12.41 -4.62
C ASN A 72 -7.03 13.20 -4.84
N GLY A 73 -6.08 13.14 -3.91
CA GLY A 73 -4.82 13.89 -4.04
C GLY A 73 -3.78 13.48 -3.00
N ALA A 74 -2.78 14.35 -2.83
CA ALA A 74 -1.73 14.17 -1.84
C ALA A 74 -2.30 14.02 -0.42
N MET A 75 -1.61 13.26 0.42
CA MET A 75 -2.06 12.93 1.78
C MET A 75 -1.07 13.35 2.87
N PRO A 76 -0.66 14.63 2.92
CA PRO A 76 0.40 15.08 3.81
C PRO A 76 0.10 14.82 5.28
N ARG A 77 -1.15 14.88 5.74
CA ARG A 77 -1.50 14.62 7.14
C ARG A 77 -1.42 13.15 7.48
N THR A 78 -1.91 12.27 6.59
CA THR A 78 -1.82 10.82 6.74
C THR A 78 -0.36 10.36 6.75
N VAL A 79 0.45 10.91 5.84
CA VAL A 79 1.91 10.70 5.81
C VAL A 79 2.56 11.15 7.12
N ALA A 80 2.20 12.33 7.63
CA ALA A 80 2.71 12.84 8.90
C ALA A 80 2.40 11.91 10.09
N VAL A 81 1.20 11.31 10.11
CA VAL A 81 0.83 10.30 11.12
C VAL A 81 1.72 9.06 11.01
N PHE A 82 1.80 8.47 9.82
CA PHE A 82 2.58 7.24 9.60
C PHE A 82 4.07 7.48 9.91
N ALA A 83 4.62 8.62 9.50
CA ALA A 83 6.01 8.98 9.75
C ALA A 83 6.31 9.15 11.24
N ALA A 84 5.38 9.70 12.03
CA ALA A 84 5.53 9.83 13.48
C ALA A 84 5.45 8.46 14.16
N LEU A 85 4.46 7.62 13.81
CA LEU A 85 4.31 6.28 14.39
C LEU A 85 5.49 5.36 14.07
N ARG A 86 6.08 5.49 12.88
CA ARG A 86 7.24 4.68 12.45
C ARG A 86 8.52 4.97 13.25
N THR A 87 8.56 6.05 14.04
CA THR A 87 9.74 6.36 14.86
C THR A 87 9.99 5.29 15.93
N GLY A 88 8.95 4.59 16.39
CA GLY A 88 9.07 3.47 17.33
C GLY A 88 9.12 2.14 16.57
N GLU A 89 10.06 1.26 16.92
CA GLU A 89 10.25 -0.02 16.22
C GLU A 89 9.00 -0.92 16.27
N ALA A 90 8.45 -1.17 17.46
CA ALA A 90 7.25 -2.00 17.62
C ALA A 90 6.03 -1.40 16.91
N ALA A 91 5.84 -0.08 17.05
CA ALA A 91 4.79 0.66 16.35
C ALA A 91 4.92 0.57 14.83
N ALA A 92 6.14 0.68 14.29
CA ALA A 92 6.43 0.53 12.86
C ALA A 92 6.11 -0.89 12.36
N GLN A 93 6.43 -1.93 13.14
CA GLN A 93 6.11 -3.31 12.80
C GLN A 93 4.59 -3.53 12.76
N HIS A 94 3.86 -3.14 13.81
CA HIS A 94 2.41 -3.25 13.85
C HIS A 94 1.72 -2.47 12.74
N LEU A 95 2.20 -1.25 12.46
CA LEU A 95 1.70 -0.43 11.37
C LEU A 95 1.95 -1.11 10.01
N SER A 96 3.16 -1.63 9.77
CA SER A 96 3.49 -2.33 8.51
C SER A 96 2.61 -3.56 8.30
N THR A 97 2.38 -4.36 9.34
CA THR A 97 1.47 -5.52 9.27
C THR A 97 0.05 -5.09 8.93
N ALA A 98 -0.50 -4.09 9.64
CA ALA A 98 -1.86 -3.63 9.38
C ALA A 98 -2.04 -3.01 7.99
N LEU A 99 -1.02 -2.28 7.49
CA LEU A 99 -1.01 -1.76 6.12
C LEU A 99 -1.02 -2.91 5.10
N ALA A 100 -0.20 -3.94 5.31
CA ALA A 100 -0.13 -5.09 4.41
C ALA A 100 -1.46 -5.84 4.35
N GLU A 101 -2.10 -6.07 5.50
CA GLU A 101 -3.41 -6.73 5.60
C GLU A 101 -4.52 -5.93 4.88
N LEU A 102 -4.55 -4.62 5.06
CA LEU A 102 -5.55 -3.76 4.40
C LEU A 102 -5.34 -3.68 2.89
N VAL A 103 -4.09 -3.55 2.45
CA VAL A 103 -3.76 -3.55 1.01
C VAL A 103 -4.17 -4.89 0.39
N ASP A 104 -3.93 -6.00 1.08
CA ASP A 104 -4.31 -7.31 0.60
C ASP A 104 -5.84 -7.49 0.51
N ASP A 105 -6.61 -7.03 1.50
CA ASP A 105 -8.09 -7.03 1.45
C ASP A 105 -8.61 -6.30 0.22
N TYR A 106 -8.12 -5.08 -0.03
CA TYR A 106 -8.54 -4.27 -1.16
C TYR A 106 -8.19 -4.89 -2.51
N GLU A 107 -6.94 -5.34 -2.67
CA GLU A 107 -6.48 -5.92 -3.93
C GLU A 107 -7.13 -7.28 -4.19
N SER A 108 -7.34 -8.11 -3.16
CA SER A 108 -8.05 -9.39 -3.29
C SER A 108 -9.51 -9.19 -3.67
N THR A 109 -10.20 -8.23 -3.04
CA THR A 109 -11.59 -7.86 -3.40
C THR A 109 -11.67 -7.43 -4.87
N PHE A 110 -10.73 -6.59 -5.30
CA PHE A 110 -10.67 -6.16 -6.70
C PHE A 110 -10.38 -7.34 -7.64
N ALA A 111 -9.31 -8.10 -7.38
CA ALA A 111 -8.87 -9.19 -8.24
C ALA A 111 -9.96 -10.27 -8.41
N GLN A 112 -10.66 -10.65 -7.34
CA GLN A 112 -11.77 -11.61 -7.43
C GLN A 112 -12.86 -11.12 -8.38
N SER A 113 -13.26 -9.86 -8.29
CA SER A 113 -14.26 -9.27 -9.20
C SER A 113 -13.75 -9.17 -10.64
N ALA A 114 -12.49 -8.77 -10.81
CA ALA A 114 -11.85 -8.54 -12.10
C ALA A 114 -11.58 -9.85 -12.86
N VAL A 115 -11.28 -10.94 -12.16
CA VAL A 115 -11.07 -12.27 -12.74
C VAL A 115 -12.41 -12.90 -13.14
N ALA A 116 -13.45 -12.72 -12.34
CA ALA A 116 -14.78 -13.26 -12.63
C ALA A 116 -15.42 -12.60 -13.87
N ASP A 117 -15.24 -11.28 -14.04
CA ASP A 117 -15.73 -10.55 -15.20
C ASP A 117 -14.79 -9.39 -15.58
N PRO A 118 -13.72 -9.68 -16.35
CA PRO A 118 -12.76 -8.65 -16.78
C PRO A 118 -13.40 -7.53 -17.60
N ALA A 119 -14.51 -7.82 -18.28
CA ALA A 119 -15.21 -6.87 -19.15
C ALA A 119 -16.08 -5.88 -18.38
N SER A 120 -16.35 -6.09 -17.08
CA SER A 120 -17.10 -5.14 -16.24
C SER A 120 -16.24 -4.30 -15.31
N VAL A 121 -14.92 -4.55 -15.27
CA VAL A 121 -13.97 -3.74 -14.49
C VAL A 121 -14.15 -2.26 -14.80
N GLN A 122 -14.27 -1.47 -13.74
CA GLN A 122 -14.45 -0.02 -13.82
C GLN A 122 -13.08 0.67 -13.70
N PRO A 123 -12.82 1.71 -14.52
CA PRO A 123 -11.74 2.63 -14.27
C PRO A 123 -11.83 3.21 -12.85
N ARG A 124 -10.69 3.53 -12.25
CA ARG A 124 -10.59 4.09 -10.89
C ARG A 124 -11.34 3.30 -9.83
N ASN A 125 -11.24 1.97 -9.89
CA ASN A 125 -11.86 1.08 -8.90
C ASN A 125 -11.51 1.51 -7.47
N VAL A 126 -12.53 1.72 -6.63
CA VAL A 126 -12.37 2.35 -5.31
C VAL A 126 -11.46 1.55 -4.38
N SER A 127 -11.57 0.22 -4.35
CA SER A 127 -10.70 -0.63 -3.52
C SER A 127 -9.25 -0.49 -3.96
N LEU A 128 -9.02 -0.53 -5.27
CA LEU A 128 -7.69 -0.40 -5.84
C LEU A 128 -7.07 0.98 -5.57
N MET A 129 -7.87 2.05 -5.65
CA MET A 129 -7.41 3.39 -5.29
C MET A 129 -7.04 3.50 -3.81
N ARG A 130 -7.78 2.84 -2.91
CA ARG A 130 -7.46 2.82 -1.46
C ARG A 130 -6.14 2.09 -1.19
N ALA A 131 -5.91 0.95 -1.85
CA ALA A 131 -4.64 0.23 -1.78
C ALA A 131 -3.47 1.10 -2.25
N ALA A 132 -3.59 1.72 -3.44
CA ALA A 132 -2.58 2.63 -3.98
C ALA A 132 -2.25 3.78 -3.03
N ARG A 133 -3.28 4.35 -2.40
CA ARG A 133 -3.13 5.44 -1.44
C ARG A 133 -2.39 4.98 -0.18
N LEU A 134 -2.75 3.84 0.41
CA LEU A 134 -2.05 3.32 1.58
C LEU A 134 -0.57 3.07 1.30
N LEU A 135 -0.26 2.41 0.18
CA LEU A 135 1.13 2.16 -0.22
C LEU A 135 1.89 3.45 -0.48
N GLY A 136 1.26 4.44 -1.13
CA GLY A 136 1.88 5.74 -1.38
C GLY A 136 2.15 6.53 -0.10
N ALA A 137 1.19 6.56 0.82
CA ALA A 137 1.37 7.19 2.13
C ALA A 137 2.49 6.49 2.93
N ALA A 138 2.56 5.16 2.90
CA ALA A 138 3.63 4.40 3.55
C ALA A 138 5.00 4.78 2.96
N LYS A 139 5.11 4.87 1.62
CA LYS A 139 6.33 5.28 0.93
C LYS A 139 6.78 6.67 1.36
N SER A 140 5.91 7.68 1.28
CA SER A 140 6.24 9.05 1.71
C SER A 140 6.61 9.15 3.19
N SER A 141 6.16 8.19 4.01
CA SER A 141 6.48 8.13 5.44
C SER A 141 7.83 7.48 5.74
N GLY A 142 8.52 6.98 4.71
CA GLY A 142 9.85 6.38 4.79
C GLY A 142 9.87 4.86 4.93
N PHE A 143 8.72 4.17 4.78
CA PHE A 143 8.76 2.71 4.62
C PHE A 143 9.43 2.35 3.30
N GLN A 144 10.29 1.33 3.32
CA GLN A 144 10.89 0.76 2.11
C GLN A 144 10.03 -0.40 1.57
N SER A 145 9.36 -1.11 2.47
CA SER A 145 8.45 -2.20 2.16
C SER A 145 7.27 -2.24 3.13
N VAL A 146 6.18 -2.86 2.67
CA VAL A 146 4.99 -3.21 3.46
C VAL A 146 4.60 -4.62 3.05
N GLY A 147 4.68 -5.60 3.96
CA GLY A 147 4.44 -7.01 3.63
C GLY A 147 5.29 -7.48 2.43
N GLN A 148 4.62 -7.94 1.37
CA GLN A 148 5.25 -8.40 0.13
C GLN A 148 5.63 -7.28 -0.85
N TYR A 149 5.25 -6.03 -0.58
CA TYR A 149 5.45 -4.91 -1.49
C TYR A 149 6.78 -4.21 -1.17
N ALA A 150 7.72 -4.24 -2.11
CA ALA A 150 8.71 -3.17 -2.20
C ALA A 150 7.98 -1.89 -2.67
N LEU A 151 8.18 -0.77 -1.97
CA LEU A 151 7.46 0.48 -2.26
C LEU A 151 8.09 1.27 -3.40
N ASP A 152 8.39 0.59 -4.51
CA ASP A 152 8.69 1.21 -5.79
C ASP A 152 7.50 1.08 -6.76
N VAL A 153 7.37 2.01 -7.70
CA VAL A 153 6.27 2.01 -8.67
C VAL A 153 6.27 0.76 -9.56
N GLY A 154 7.45 0.24 -9.91
CA GLY A 154 7.58 -1.00 -10.67
C GLY A 154 7.10 -2.20 -9.87
N ASP A 155 7.52 -2.30 -8.61
CA ASP A 155 7.19 -3.42 -7.72
C ASP A 155 5.69 -3.49 -7.38
N VAL A 156 5.08 -2.37 -6.99
CA VAL A 156 3.64 -2.35 -6.66
C VAL A 156 2.79 -2.66 -7.89
N ALA A 157 3.20 -2.20 -9.08
CA ALA A 157 2.51 -2.51 -10.33
C ALA A 157 2.66 -3.99 -10.69
N ALA A 158 3.88 -4.54 -10.60
CA ALA A 158 4.17 -5.94 -10.87
C ALA A 158 3.35 -6.87 -9.97
N GLN A 159 3.20 -6.53 -8.68
CA GLN A 159 2.42 -7.34 -7.75
C GLN A 159 0.93 -7.36 -8.10
N LEU A 160 0.36 -6.21 -8.45
CA LEU A 160 -1.04 -6.14 -8.90
C LEU A 160 -1.24 -6.91 -10.22
N GLN A 161 -0.32 -6.76 -11.17
CA GLN A 161 -0.38 -7.47 -12.45
C GLN A 161 -0.31 -8.98 -12.26
N TYR A 162 0.59 -9.45 -11.39
CA TYR A 162 0.69 -10.86 -11.00
C TYR A 162 -0.62 -11.36 -10.38
N ARG A 163 -1.21 -10.61 -9.45
CA ARG A 163 -2.47 -10.99 -8.79
C ARG A 163 -3.61 -11.17 -9.79
N LEU A 164 -3.70 -10.31 -10.80
CA LEU A 164 -4.68 -10.44 -11.86
C LEU A 164 -4.36 -11.61 -12.79
N ALA A 165 -3.11 -11.73 -13.25
CA ALA A 165 -2.70 -12.77 -14.19
C ALA A 165 -2.82 -14.18 -13.59
N SER A 166 -2.42 -14.36 -12.33
CA SER A 166 -2.53 -15.64 -11.62
C SER A 166 -3.97 -16.14 -11.44
N GLY A 167 -4.95 -15.24 -11.40
CA GLY A 167 -6.37 -15.62 -11.40
C GLY A 167 -6.94 -15.97 -12.77
N LEU A 168 -6.30 -15.49 -13.85
CA LEU A 168 -6.75 -15.69 -15.23
C LEU A 168 -6.04 -16.84 -15.95
N ILE A 169 -4.84 -17.19 -15.51
CA ILE A 169 -3.97 -18.17 -16.15
C ILE A 169 -4.08 -19.52 -15.44
N ASN A 170 -4.17 -20.60 -16.22
CA ASN A 170 -4.09 -21.96 -15.73
C ASN A 170 -2.91 -22.69 -16.39
N GLY A 171 -1.71 -22.42 -15.87
CA GLY A 171 -0.44 -22.96 -16.35
C GLY A 171 0.22 -22.23 -17.53
N PRO A 172 1.37 -22.75 -18.00
CA PRO A 172 2.15 -22.14 -19.08
C PRO A 172 1.33 -21.89 -20.33
N ASN A 173 1.56 -20.75 -20.98
CA ASN A 173 0.83 -20.34 -22.19
C ASN A 173 1.75 -19.59 -23.17
N SER A 174 1.19 -19.05 -24.25
CA SER A 174 1.98 -18.34 -25.28
C SER A 174 2.47 -16.96 -24.85
N ASP A 175 1.92 -16.40 -23.77
CA ASP A 175 2.18 -15.03 -23.35
C ASP A 175 3.20 -14.95 -22.22
N ILE A 176 3.29 -15.99 -21.39
CA ILE A 176 4.22 -16.06 -20.27
C ILE A 176 5.10 -17.30 -20.39
N SER A 177 6.42 -17.09 -20.37
CA SER A 177 7.44 -18.14 -20.50
C SER A 177 7.26 -19.23 -19.43
N PRO A 178 7.39 -20.53 -19.79
CA PRO A 178 7.22 -21.65 -18.86
C PRO A 178 8.14 -21.60 -17.63
N GLN A 179 9.29 -20.93 -17.72
CA GLN A 179 10.24 -20.77 -16.61
C GLN A 179 9.65 -19.98 -15.42
N PHE A 180 8.58 -19.22 -15.63
CA PHE A 180 7.90 -18.45 -14.60
C PHE A 180 6.79 -19.24 -13.88
N PHE A 181 6.73 -20.56 -14.11
CA PHE A 181 5.73 -21.43 -13.52
C PHE A 181 6.36 -22.55 -12.69
N ASP A 182 5.65 -22.90 -11.63
CA ASP A 182 5.81 -24.13 -10.86
C ASP A 182 4.59 -25.01 -11.13
N GLY A 183 4.72 -25.89 -12.13
CA GLY A 183 3.61 -26.65 -12.68
C GLY A 183 2.55 -25.71 -13.31
N ALA A 184 1.36 -25.64 -12.72
CA ALA A 184 0.29 -24.74 -13.17
C ALA A 184 0.32 -23.36 -12.47
N ARG A 185 1.08 -23.24 -11.37
CA ARG A 185 1.14 -22.03 -10.55
C ARG A 185 2.13 -21.04 -11.13
N LEU A 186 1.72 -19.79 -11.26
CA LEU A 186 2.59 -18.69 -11.64
C LEU A 186 3.44 -18.24 -10.43
N PHE A 187 4.73 -17.99 -10.61
CA PHE A 187 5.57 -17.41 -9.55
C PHE A 187 5.18 -15.95 -9.27
N SER A 188 5.21 -15.53 -8.01
CA SER A 188 5.12 -14.12 -7.64
C SER A 188 6.35 -13.33 -8.12
N PRO A 189 6.26 -12.01 -8.29
CA PRO A 189 7.40 -11.16 -8.64
C PRO A 189 8.59 -11.35 -7.68
N ASN A 190 8.35 -11.50 -6.38
CA ASN A 190 9.41 -11.73 -5.40
C ASN A 190 10.07 -13.11 -5.56
N GLU A 191 9.30 -14.15 -5.90
CA GLU A 191 9.85 -15.48 -6.22
C GLU A 191 10.71 -15.42 -7.49
N VAL A 192 10.24 -14.75 -8.54
CA VAL A 192 11.01 -14.60 -9.79
C VAL A 192 12.32 -13.86 -9.53
N ARG A 193 12.27 -12.73 -8.83
CA ARG A 193 13.48 -11.96 -8.50
C ARG A 193 14.45 -12.77 -7.63
N GLY A 194 13.93 -13.46 -6.61
CA GLY A 194 14.76 -14.23 -5.68
C GLY A 194 15.37 -15.49 -6.28
N GLN A 195 14.69 -16.15 -7.21
CA GLN A 195 15.12 -17.43 -7.78
C GLN A 195 15.83 -17.29 -9.13
N LEU A 196 15.39 -16.33 -9.96
CA LEU A 196 15.84 -16.18 -11.36
C LEU A 196 16.62 -14.88 -11.59
N GLY A 197 16.60 -13.95 -10.63
CA GLY A 197 17.34 -12.68 -10.68
C GLY A 197 16.61 -11.54 -11.39
N GLU A 198 17.21 -10.34 -11.34
CA GLU A 198 16.59 -9.10 -11.85
C GLU A 198 16.30 -9.13 -13.35
N SER A 199 17.18 -9.70 -14.18
CA SER A 199 16.93 -9.77 -15.62
C SER A 199 15.69 -10.60 -15.96
N SER A 200 15.47 -11.69 -15.23
CA SER A 200 14.26 -12.50 -15.37
C SER A 200 13.03 -11.81 -14.77
N TRP A 201 13.21 -10.98 -13.73
CA TRP A 201 12.14 -10.16 -13.18
C TRP A 201 11.66 -9.09 -14.19
N ASP A 202 12.57 -8.41 -14.87
CA ASP A 202 12.23 -7.45 -15.93
C ASP A 202 11.49 -8.10 -17.10
N GLU A 203 11.96 -9.28 -17.54
CA GLU A 203 11.26 -10.06 -18.57
C GLU A 203 9.85 -10.46 -18.09
N TYR A 204 9.76 -10.95 -16.86
CA TYR A 204 8.51 -11.42 -16.26
C TYR A 204 7.45 -10.33 -16.16
N THR A 205 7.81 -9.16 -15.63
CA THR A 205 6.87 -8.03 -15.48
C THR A 205 6.41 -7.49 -16.83
N ASN A 206 7.29 -7.48 -17.84
CA ASN A 206 6.89 -7.16 -19.21
C ASN A 206 5.88 -8.17 -19.77
N GLN A 207 6.09 -9.48 -19.56
CA GLN A 207 5.16 -10.52 -20.01
C GLN A 207 3.80 -10.42 -19.31
N LEU A 208 3.77 -10.14 -18.01
CA LEU A 208 2.53 -9.85 -17.28
C LEU A 208 1.78 -8.66 -17.88
N SER A 209 2.51 -7.58 -18.20
CA SER A 209 1.92 -6.39 -18.83
C SER A 209 1.34 -6.71 -20.21
N VAL A 210 2.06 -7.48 -21.04
CA VAL A 210 1.60 -7.91 -22.36
C VAL A 210 0.37 -8.80 -22.25
N PHE A 211 0.36 -9.76 -21.32
CA PHE A 211 -0.78 -10.63 -21.07
C PHE A 211 -2.05 -9.81 -20.74
N LEU A 212 -1.93 -8.86 -19.80
CA LEU A 212 -3.05 -8.03 -19.38
C LEU A 212 -3.49 -7.00 -20.43
N SER A 213 -2.61 -6.62 -21.35
CA SER A 213 -2.95 -5.68 -22.45
C SER A 213 -4.09 -6.18 -23.35
N LYS A 214 -4.36 -7.49 -23.33
CA LYS A 214 -5.51 -8.11 -24.02
C LYS A 214 -6.86 -7.70 -23.42
N SER A 215 -6.87 -7.16 -22.21
CA SER A 215 -8.02 -6.54 -21.57
C SER A 215 -7.74 -5.05 -21.29
N PRO A 216 -8.26 -4.13 -22.12
CA PRO A 216 -8.07 -2.70 -21.92
C PRO A 216 -8.49 -2.21 -20.53
N ARG A 217 -9.59 -2.76 -19.98
CA ARG A 217 -10.09 -2.36 -18.66
C ARG A 217 -9.16 -2.77 -17.51
N LEU A 218 -8.50 -3.92 -17.60
CA LEU A 218 -7.49 -4.31 -16.62
C LEU A 218 -6.25 -3.43 -16.74
N THR A 219 -5.88 -3.07 -17.97
CA THR A 219 -4.75 -2.17 -18.23
C THR A 219 -5.01 -0.76 -17.68
N ASP A 220 -6.23 -0.24 -17.87
CA ASP A 220 -6.66 1.04 -17.30
C ASP A 220 -6.63 1.00 -15.77
N ALA A 221 -7.12 -0.07 -15.15
CA ALA A 221 -7.09 -0.23 -13.69
C ALA A 221 -5.67 -0.23 -13.11
N VAL A 222 -4.73 -0.94 -13.74
CA VAL A 222 -3.31 -0.93 -13.33
C VAL A 222 -2.71 0.46 -13.54
N THR A 223 -3.07 1.16 -14.62
CA THR A 223 -2.61 2.52 -14.90
C THR A 223 -3.10 3.51 -13.84
N ASP A 224 -4.38 3.46 -13.50
CA ASP A 224 -4.99 4.30 -12.46
C ASP A 224 -4.38 4.02 -11.08
N PHE A 225 -4.10 2.75 -10.77
CA PHE A 225 -3.42 2.34 -9.54
C PHE A 225 -2.04 2.99 -9.43
N ARG A 226 -1.22 2.86 -10.49
CA ARG A 226 0.12 3.46 -10.54
C ARG A 226 0.07 4.97 -10.39
N ALA A 227 -0.83 5.63 -11.12
CA ALA A 227 -1.00 7.09 -11.04
C ALA A 227 -1.36 7.54 -9.61
N THR A 228 -2.27 6.81 -8.96
CA THR A 228 -2.71 7.09 -7.59
C THR A 228 -1.62 6.83 -6.56
N PHE A 229 -0.85 5.75 -6.72
CA PHE A 229 0.30 5.45 -5.87
C PHE A 229 1.33 6.58 -5.95
N MET A 230 1.68 7.01 -7.16
CA MET A 230 2.65 8.09 -7.37
C MET A 230 2.17 9.44 -6.81
N SER A 231 0.91 9.81 -7.01
CA SER A 231 0.37 11.08 -6.48
C SER A 231 0.26 11.09 -4.94
N SER A 232 0.09 9.91 -4.35
CA SER A 232 0.07 9.72 -2.90
C SER A 232 1.46 9.59 -2.27
N SER A 233 2.49 9.44 -3.09
CA SER A 233 3.90 9.25 -2.69
C SER A 233 4.72 10.55 -2.75
N GLN A 234 4.07 11.71 -2.83
CA GLN A 234 4.72 13.02 -2.86
C GLN A 234 4.82 13.65 -1.48
#